data_AF-F5XMI4-F1
#
_entry.id   AF-F5XMI4-F1
#
_cell.length_a   1.000
_cell.length_b   1.000
_cell.length_c   1.000
_cell.angle_alpha   90.00
_cell.angle_beta   90.00
_cell.angle_gamma   90.00
#
_symmetry.space_group_name_H-M   'P 1'
#
loop_
_entity.id
_entity.type
_entity.pdbx_description
1 polymer ?
#
loop_
_entity_poly.entity_id
_entity_poly.type
_entity_poly.pdbx_seq_one_letter_code
_entity_poly.pdbx_strand_id
1 'polypeptide(L)'
;MTVKVDHEARRSQLALVPYALGQAARVRAGVGAIAGNHVVLRVGPDGPYVLLAHLRAGTVRVGLGDVVTVGQQIGECGNSGNSTEPHVHVQATDSVRWDAAVGLPIVFRRSSGGEAWVPAESEIVDV
;
A
#
# COMPACT_ATOMS: atom_id res chain seq x y z
N MET A 1 12.57 10.86 -2.57
CA MET A 1 12.09 9.54 -2.15
C MET A 1 13.12 8.50 -2.59
N THR A 2 13.67 7.70 -1.68
CA THR A 2 14.64 6.65 -2.03
C THR A 2 13.90 5.46 -2.60
N VAL A 3 14.18 5.09 -3.85
CA VAL A 3 13.58 3.92 -4.51
C VAL A 3 14.06 2.65 -3.82
N LYS A 4 13.12 1.78 -3.43
CA LYS A 4 13.40 0.45 -2.85
C LYS A 4 13.12 -0.62 -3.88
N VAL A 5 14.12 -1.47 -4.16
CA VAL A 5 14.00 -2.57 -5.13
C VAL A 5 13.02 -3.63 -4.61
N ASP A 6 12.21 -4.18 -5.52
CA ASP A 6 11.29 -5.28 -5.24
C ASP A 6 12.03 -6.57 -4.87
N HIS A 7 11.44 -7.34 -3.96
CA HIS A 7 11.98 -8.66 -3.59
C HIS A 7 11.35 -9.77 -4.45
N GLU A 8 12.03 -10.90 -4.58
CA GLU A 8 11.43 -12.12 -5.16
C GLU A 8 10.27 -12.62 -4.29
N ALA A 9 9.26 -13.23 -4.92
CA ALA A 9 8.12 -13.82 -4.23
C ALA A 9 8.54 -15.03 -3.39
N ARG A 10 8.19 -15.03 -2.10
CA ARG A 10 8.60 -16.08 -1.15
C ARG A 10 7.42 -17.02 -0.87
N ARG A 11 7.19 -17.97 -1.77
CA ARG A 11 6.04 -18.92 -1.71
C ARG A 11 6.31 -20.23 -0.97
N SER A 12 7.50 -20.40 -0.36
CA SER A 12 7.88 -21.60 0.40
C SER A 12 8.13 -21.27 1.87
N GLN A 13 7.71 -22.15 2.77
CA GLN A 13 7.94 -22.02 4.23
C GLN A 13 9.44 -21.85 4.56
N LEU A 14 10.33 -22.49 3.80
CA LEU A 14 11.78 -22.32 3.97
C LEU A 14 12.27 -20.94 3.47
N ALA A 15 11.64 -20.38 2.43
CA ALA A 15 11.95 -19.04 1.93
C ALA A 15 11.51 -17.90 2.88
N LEU A 16 10.63 -18.21 3.86
CA LEU A 16 10.21 -17.29 4.91
C LEU A 16 11.25 -17.13 6.03
N VAL A 17 12.18 -18.07 6.21
CA VAL A 17 13.18 -17.99 7.29
C VAL A 17 14.11 -16.77 7.14
N PRO A 18 14.73 -16.50 5.97
CA PRO A 18 15.53 -15.28 5.79
C PRO A 18 14.67 -14.00 5.86
N TYR A 19 13.39 -14.09 5.49
CA TYR A 19 12.46 -12.96 5.56
C TYR A 19 12.17 -12.57 7.01
N ALA A 20 11.87 -13.56 7.84
CA ALA A 20 11.60 -13.41 9.27
C ALA A 20 12.81 -12.82 10.01
N LEU A 21 14.02 -13.25 9.69
CA LEU A 21 15.25 -12.70 10.28
C LEU A 21 15.43 -11.19 9.96
N GLY A 22 14.92 -10.70 8.83
CA GLY A 22 14.97 -9.29 8.44
C GLY A 22 13.84 -8.40 8.98
N GLN A 23 12.77 -8.99 9.55
CA GLN A 23 11.58 -8.26 10.03
C GLN A 23 11.93 -7.22 11.09
N ALA A 24 12.66 -7.64 12.14
CA ALA A 24 13.03 -6.78 13.24
C ALA A 24 13.89 -5.58 12.79
N ALA A 25 14.75 -5.78 11.79
CA ALA A 25 15.56 -4.70 11.22
C ALA A 25 14.70 -3.68 10.44
N ARG A 26 13.71 -4.14 9.67
CA ARG A 26 12.80 -3.26 8.91
C ARG A 26 11.88 -2.46 9.84
N VAL A 27 11.39 -3.07 10.92
CA VAL A 27 10.62 -2.36 11.96
C VAL A 27 11.46 -1.26 12.60
N ARG A 28 12.72 -1.55 12.96
CA ARG A 28 13.66 -0.55 13.49
C ARG A 28 13.98 0.57 12.50
N ALA A 29 13.92 0.30 11.20
CA ALA A 29 14.14 1.29 10.15
C ALA A 29 12.93 2.20 9.87
N GLY A 30 11.80 2.00 10.57
CA GLY A 30 10.64 2.88 10.56
C GLY A 30 9.62 2.58 9.46
N VAL A 31 8.50 3.29 9.49
CA VAL A 31 7.29 3.03 8.68
C VAL A 31 7.58 3.01 7.18
N GLY A 32 8.43 3.91 6.68
CA GLY A 32 8.81 3.93 5.27
C GLY A 32 9.57 2.68 4.81
N ALA A 33 10.31 2.00 5.70
CA ALA A 33 10.95 0.72 5.39
C ALA A 33 9.96 -0.43 5.34
N ILE A 34 8.89 -0.36 6.13
CA ILE A 34 7.79 -1.34 6.14
C ILE A 34 6.96 -1.17 4.86
N ALA A 35 6.50 0.05 4.58
CA ALA A 35 5.60 0.36 3.46
C ALA A 35 6.25 0.19 2.07
N GLY A 36 7.59 0.20 1.96
CA GLY A 36 8.26 0.10 0.67
C GLY A 36 8.14 1.40 -0.15
N ASN A 37 8.08 1.28 -1.49
CA ASN A 37 7.65 2.41 -2.30
C ASN A 37 6.16 2.62 -2.08
N HIS A 38 5.77 3.82 -1.70
CA HIS A 38 4.40 4.10 -1.28
C HIS A 38 4.00 5.53 -1.63
N VAL A 39 2.69 5.75 -1.68
CA VAL A 39 2.07 7.07 -1.84
C VAL A 39 1.03 7.23 -0.74
N VAL A 40 0.98 8.41 -0.14
CA VAL A 40 -0.05 8.79 0.83
C VAL A 40 -0.88 9.90 0.22
N LEU A 41 -2.16 9.62 0.00
CA LEU A 41 -3.13 10.57 -0.53
C LEU A 41 -3.86 11.24 0.63
N ARG A 42 -3.90 12.57 0.64
CA ARG A 42 -4.75 13.34 1.57
C ARG A 42 -6.06 13.67 0.85
N VAL A 43 -7.18 13.16 1.36
CA VAL A 43 -8.51 13.35 0.77
C VAL A 43 -9.20 14.51 1.48
N GLY A 44 -9.07 15.73 0.95
CA GLY A 44 -9.60 16.95 1.58
C GLY A 44 -8.55 17.74 2.39
N PRO A 45 -8.94 18.84 3.05
CA PRO A 45 -7.99 19.69 3.77
C PRO A 45 -7.37 18.97 4.99
N ASP A 46 -8.17 18.21 5.73
CA ASP A 46 -7.77 17.59 7.01
C ASP A 46 -7.68 16.06 6.93
N GLY A 47 -7.70 15.49 5.73
CA GLY A 47 -7.82 14.05 5.50
C GLY A 47 -9.27 13.58 5.32
N PRO A 48 -9.51 12.26 5.18
CA PRO A 48 -8.64 11.15 5.60
C PRO A 48 -7.39 10.94 4.74
N TYR A 49 -6.45 10.14 5.24
CA TYR A 49 -5.21 9.79 4.58
C TYR A 49 -5.24 8.34 4.09
N VAL A 50 -5.01 8.13 2.80
CA VAL A 50 -4.98 6.79 2.17
C VAL A 50 -3.56 6.43 1.80
N LEU A 51 -3.03 5.38 2.43
CA LEU A 51 -1.74 4.78 2.10
C LEU A 51 -1.93 3.72 1.02
N LEU A 52 -1.16 3.84 -0.07
CA LEU A 52 -0.92 2.80 -1.06
C LEU A 52 0.54 2.35 -0.94
N ALA A 53 0.76 1.10 -0.52
CA ALA A 53 2.09 0.59 -0.19
C ALA A 53 2.50 -0.61 -1.07
N HIS A 54 3.77 -1.00 -0.94
CA HIS A 54 4.43 -2.08 -1.68
C HIS A 54 4.50 -1.87 -3.19
N LEU A 55 4.43 -0.63 -3.68
CA LEU A 55 4.46 -0.31 -5.10
C LEU A 55 5.78 -0.73 -5.76
N ARG A 56 5.71 -1.07 -7.05
CA ARG A 56 6.88 -1.50 -7.82
C ARG A 56 7.88 -0.37 -8.03
N ALA A 57 9.16 -0.68 -7.83
CA ALA A 57 10.26 0.27 -8.02
C ALA A 57 10.22 0.90 -9.41
N GLY A 58 10.38 2.23 -9.47
CA GLY A 58 10.41 2.98 -10.74
C GLY A 58 9.06 3.18 -11.41
N THR A 59 7.95 2.72 -10.83
CA THR A 59 6.61 2.86 -11.43
C THR A 59 5.75 3.94 -10.82
N VAL A 60 6.14 4.52 -9.68
CA VAL A 60 5.40 5.61 -9.04
C VAL A 60 5.42 6.85 -9.94
N ARG A 61 4.24 7.33 -10.34
CA ARG A 61 4.07 8.41 -11.34
C ARG A 61 3.73 9.78 -10.74
N VAL A 62 3.62 9.87 -9.43
CA VAL A 62 3.20 11.07 -8.71
C VAL A 62 4.26 11.53 -7.71
N GLY A 63 4.32 12.84 -7.48
CA GLY A 63 5.19 13.51 -6.53
C GLY A 63 4.43 14.13 -5.35
N LEU A 64 5.19 14.66 -4.40
CA LEU A 64 4.62 15.42 -3.28
C LEU A 64 3.96 16.71 -3.80
N GLY A 65 2.71 16.94 -3.40
CA GLY A 65 1.94 18.12 -3.77
C GLY A 65 1.10 17.96 -5.03
N ASP A 66 1.27 16.86 -5.78
CA ASP A 66 0.44 16.58 -6.95
C ASP A 66 -1.02 16.36 -6.54
N VAL A 67 -1.94 16.92 -7.33
CA VAL A 67 -3.37 16.63 -7.23
C VAL A 67 -3.64 15.41 -8.11
N VAL A 68 -4.26 14.40 -7.52
CA VAL A 68 -4.64 13.16 -8.23
C VAL A 68 -6.14 13.13 -8.51
N THR A 69 -6.53 12.57 -9.65
CA THR A 69 -7.94 12.37 -10.02
C THR A 69 -8.30 10.89 -10.07
N VAL A 70 -9.60 10.58 -9.96
CA VAL A 70 -10.09 9.20 -10.09
C VAL A 70 -9.73 8.66 -11.48
N GLY A 71 -9.15 7.44 -11.52
CA GLY A 71 -8.67 6.80 -12.74
C GLY A 71 -7.22 7.13 -13.11
N GLN A 72 -6.59 8.11 -12.44
CA GLN A 72 -5.17 8.39 -12.65
C GLN A 72 -4.29 7.26 -12.11
N GLN A 73 -3.36 6.77 -12.92
CA GLN A 73 -2.41 5.75 -12.50
C GLN A 73 -1.40 6.33 -11.50
N ILE A 74 -1.32 5.72 -10.31
CA ILE A 74 -0.37 6.12 -9.25
C ILE A 74 0.94 5.33 -9.32
N GLY A 75 0.85 4.03 -9.59
CA GLY A 75 1.97 3.10 -9.69
C GLY A 75 1.50 1.69 -10.03
N GLU A 76 2.43 0.76 -10.18
CA GLU A 76 2.13 -0.66 -10.43
C GLU A 76 2.22 -1.48 -9.14
N CYS A 77 1.48 -2.60 -9.10
CA CYS A 77 1.60 -3.62 -8.07
C CYS A 77 3.05 -4.11 -7.97
N GLY A 78 3.58 -4.21 -6.75
CA GLY A 78 4.97 -4.57 -6.51
C GLY A 78 5.14 -5.42 -5.26
N ASN A 79 6.39 -5.59 -4.86
CA ASN A 79 6.82 -6.38 -3.72
C ASN A 79 7.97 -5.68 -2.96
N SER A 80 7.91 -4.35 -2.86
CA SER A 80 8.90 -3.54 -2.15
C SER A 80 8.57 -3.42 -0.66
N GLY A 81 9.60 -3.21 0.19
CA GLY A 81 9.40 -3.07 1.63
C GLY A 81 9.26 -4.40 2.36
N ASN A 82 8.37 -4.47 3.36
CA ASN A 82 8.12 -5.67 4.16
C ASN A 82 6.96 -6.48 3.60
N SER A 83 7.13 -7.02 2.40
CA SER A 83 6.15 -7.85 1.70
C SER A 83 6.73 -9.23 1.37
N THR A 84 5.86 -10.25 1.32
CA THR A 84 6.22 -11.64 0.99
C THR A 84 5.93 -12.01 -0.46
N GLU A 85 4.94 -11.36 -1.09
CA GLU A 85 4.54 -11.59 -2.47
C GLU A 85 3.96 -10.32 -3.11
N PRO A 86 3.89 -10.21 -4.44
CA PRO A 86 3.37 -9.01 -5.10
C PRO A 86 1.91 -8.72 -4.74
N HIS A 87 1.66 -7.57 -4.12
CA HIS A 87 0.32 -7.08 -3.80
C HIS A 87 0.33 -5.55 -3.58
N VAL A 88 -0.86 -4.97 -3.47
CA VAL A 88 -1.02 -3.57 -3.04
C VAL A 88 -1.70 -3.57 -1.69
N HIS A 89 -1.03 -2.98 -0.69
CA HIS A 89 -1.66 -2.69 0.60
C HIS A 89 -2.36 -1.33 0.53
N VAL A 90 -3.65 -1.31 0.88
CA VAL A 90 -4.48 -0.10 0.92
C VAL A 90 -4.96 0.10 2.35
N GLN A 91 -4.73 1.29 2.90
CA GLN A 91 -5.15 1.62 4.26
C GLN A 91 -5.61 3.08 4.35
N ALA A 92 -6.79 3.30 4.95
CA ALA A 92 -7.30 4.63 5.26
C ALA A 92 -7.13 4.91 6.76
N THR A 93 -6.70 6.13 7.07
CA THR A 93 -6.40 6.58 8.45
C THR A 93 -6.81 8.03 8.66
N ASP A 94 -7.03 8.40 9.91
CA ASP A 94 -7.33 9.78 10.31
C ASP A 94 -6.10 10.71 10.30
N SER A 95 -4.87 10.15 10.35
CA SER A 95 -3.63 10.92 10.36
C SER A 95 -2.45 10.14 9.79
N VAL A 96 -1.40 10.87 9.40
CA VAL A 96 -0.10 10.28 9.00
C VAL A 96 0.83 10.01 10.19
N ARG A 97 0.33 10.15 11.42
CA ARG A 97 1.06 9.75 12.64
C ARG A 97 0.85 8.25 12.86
N TRP A 98 1.52 7.44 12.05
CA TRP A 98 1.28 6.00 11.94
C TRP A 98 1.36 5.20 13.25
N ASP A 99 2.05 5.73 14.26
CA ASP A 99 2.15 5.16 15.61
C ASP A 99 0.89 5.36 16.47
N ALA A 100 0.06 6.35 16.13
CA ALA A 100 -1.14 6.73 16.86
C ALA A 100 -2.40 6.83 15.96
N ALA A 101 -2.25 6.65 14.65
CA ALA A 101 -3.32 6.80 13.68
C ALA A 101 -4.41 5.76 13.89
N VAL A 102 -5.66 6.19 13.75
CA VAL A 102 -6.83 5.32 13.81
C VAL A 102 -7.20 4.89 12.40
N GLY A 103 -7.38 3.59 12.21
CA GLY A 103 -7.87 3.02 10.96
C GLY A 103 -9.31 3.45 10.69
N LEU A 104 -9.57 3.89 9.45
CA LEU A 104 -10.90 4.26 8.99
C LEU A 104 -11.47 3.18 8.06
N PRO A 105 -12.80 2.96 8.07
CA PRO A 105 -13.41 1.97 7.20
C PRO A 105 -13.27 2.36 5.72
N ILE A 106 -13.10 1.36 4.87
CA ILE A 106 -13.04 1.51 3.41
C ILE A 106 -14.21 0.78 2.80
N VAL A 107 -14.83 1.40 1.80
CA VAL A 107 -15.82 0.77 0.91
C VAL A 107 -15.43 1.03 -0.54
N PHE A 108 -15.86 0.15 -1.43
CA PHE A 108 -15.54 0.18 -2.85
C PHE A 108 -16.77 0.58 -3.67
N ARG A 109 -16.56 1.10 -4.89
CA ARG A 109 -17.59 1.33 -5.92
C ARG A 109 -17.30 0.48 -7.17
N ARG A 110 -18.30 -0.25 -7.71
CA ARG A 110 -18.13 -1.13 -8.87
C ARG A 110 -18.05 -0.23 -10.09
N SER A 111 -17.32 -0.66 -11.11
CA SER A 111 -17.26 0.08 -12.38
C SER A 111 -18.65 0.22 -13.01
N SER A 112 -19.51 -0.80 -12.85
CA SER A 112 -20.91 -0.80 -13.28
C SER A 112 -21.85 0.10 -12.46
N GLY A 113 -21.37 0.74 -11.39
CA GLY A 113 -22.19 1.51 -10.45
C GLY A 113 -22.80 0.65 -9.33
N GLY A 114 -23.81 1.20 -8.64
CA GLY A 114 -24.50 0.53 -7.52
C GLY A 114 -24.05 1.00 -6.13
N GLU A 115 -24.51 0.27 -5.12
CA GLU A 115 -24.20 0.55 -3.72
C GLU A 115 -22.74 0.30 -3.38
N ALA A 116 -22.25 1.00 -2.36
CA ALA A 116 -20.93 0.77 -1.82
C ALA A 116 -20.86 -0.61 -1.14
N TRP A 117 -19.80 -1.38 -1.38
CA TRP A 117 -19.61 -2.70 -0.77
C TRP A 117 -18.16 -2.88 -0.32
N VAL A 118 -17.94 -3.92 0.49
CA VAL A 118 -16.62 -4.45 0.79
C VAL A 118 -16.55 -5.83 0.16
N PRO A 119 -15.55 -6.13 -0.69
CA PRO A 119 -15.38 -7.46 -1.23
C PRO A 119 -15.26 -8.49 -0.11
N ALA A 120 -15.84 -9.67 -0.29
CA ALA A 120 -15.58 -10.79 0.61
C ALA A 120 -14.09 -11.20 0.51
N GLU A 121 -13.58 -11.86 1.55
CA GLU A 121 -12.24 -12.42 1.53
C GLU A 121 -12.07 -13.33 0.31
N SER A 122 -11.03 -13.10 -0.50
CA SER A 122 -10.78 -13.80 -1.75
C SER A 122 -11.88 -13.69 -2.83
N GLU A 123 -12.79 -12.71 -2.75
CA GLU A 123 -13.70 -12.39 -3.86
C GLU A 123 -12.89 -11.92 -5.08
N ILE A 124 -13.12 -12.56 -6.22
CA ILE A 124 -12.59 -12.09 -7.51
C ILE A 124 -13.52 -10.97 -8.00
N VAL A 125 -12.98 -9.75 -8.09
CA VAL A 125 -13.70 -8.59 -8.60
C VAL A 125 -13.31 -8.40 -10.07
N ASP A 126 -14.25 -8.65 -10.97
CA ASP A 126 -14.11 -8.28 -12.38
C ASP A 126 -14.19 -6.74 -12.51
N VAL A 127 -13.20 -6.15 -13.17
CA VAL A 127 -13.04 -4.69 -13.34
C VAL A 127 -13.36 -4.23 -14.75
#